data_AF-A0A5R8WPK9-F1
#
_entry.id   AF-A0A5R8WPK9-F1
#
_cell.length_a   1.000
_cell.length_b   1.000
_cell.length_c   1.000
_cell.angle_alpha   90.00
_cell.angle_beta   90.00
_cell.angle_gamma   90.00
#
_symmetry.space_group_name_H-M   'P 1'
#
loop_
_entity.id
_entity.type
_entity.pdbx_description
1 polymer ?
#
loop_
_entity_poly.entity_id
_entity_poly.type
_entity_poly.pdbx_seq_one_letter_code
_entity_poly.pdbx_strand_id
1 'polypeptide(L)'
;MTIHYLHQMAAHPKLRRWTNEGLTLPAIEALEVEYNQGRPFPQAYCEFLYLGGGHCNLEDLDIGLGYAWLQTRARARLREYGQQIERPFWVTDQLDGCEQFGFIYLDEDQPDPTPYYCMPAYVAEGEPLIQPLPQQPFSRFIDECVARSVITDEHLRR
;
A
#
# COMPACT_ATOMS: atom_id res chain seq x y z
N MET A 1 16.39 7.10 -7.76
CA MET A 1 15.93 7.82 -6.55
C MET A 1 16.79 7.39 -5.37
N THR A 2 17.03 8.27 -4.39
CA THR A 2 17.69 7.88 -3.13
C THR A 2 16.68 7.25 -2.19
N ILE A 3 17.03 6.14 -1.55
CA ILE A 3 16.16 5.42 -0.59
C ILE A 3 16.54 5.86 0.82
N HIS A 4 15.57 6.35 1.60
CA HIS A 4 15.75 6.85 2.96
C HIS A 4 14.99 6.03 4.02
N TYR A 5 13.93 5.33 3.62
CA TYR A 5 13.05 4.58 4.51
C TYR A 5 13.06 3.09 4.20
N LEU A 6 12.86 2.70 2.92
CA LEU A 6 12.62 1.30 2.55
C LEU A 6 13.91 0.50 2.30
N HIS A 7 14.85 0.58 3.23
CA HIS A 7 16.15 -0.07 3.12
C HIS A 7 16.03 -1.60 3.04
N GLN A 8 15.13 -2.23 3.82
CA GLN A 8 14.97 -3.68 3.78
C GLN A 8 14.41 -4.15 2.44
N MET A 9 13.39 -3.47 1.90
CA MET A 9 12.85 -3.79 0.59
C MET A 9 13.89 -3.61 -0.52
N ALA A 10 14.70 -2.54 -0.46
CA ALA A 10 15.77 -2.30 -1.42
C ALA A 10 16.89 -3.36 -1.35
N ALA A 11 17.21 -3.86 -0.16
CA ALA A 11 18.19 -4.92 0.05
C ALA A 11 17.68 -6.31 -0.40
N HIS A 12 16.36 -6.48 -0.52
CA HIS A 12 15.72 -7.74 -0.89
C HIS A 12 14.85 -7.57 -2.16
N PRO A 13 15.45 -7.23 -3.31
CA PRO A 13 14.69 -7.02 -4.56
C PRO A 13 14.05 -8.32 -5.07
N LYS A 14 14.48 -9.48 -4.57
CA LYS A 14 13.92 -10.79 -4.88
C LYS A 14 13.70 -11.58 -3.59
N LEU A 15 12.48 -12.06 -3.40
CA LEU A 15 12.10 -12.93 -2.30
C LEU A 15 11.30 -14.10 -2.87
N ARG A 16 11.63 -15.32 -2.45
CA ARG A 16 11.07 -16.55 -3.03
C ARG A 16 11.26 -16.57 -4.55
N ARG A 17 10.16 -16.69 -5.31
CA ARG A 17 10.15 -16.68 -6.78
C ARG A 17 9.79 -15.32 -7.39
N TRP A 18 9.53 -14.31 -6.58
CA TRP A 18 9.02 -13.01 -7.01
C TRP A 18 10.13 -11.96 -6.97
N THR A 19 10.16 -11.09 -7.97
CA THR A 19 11.13 -9.99 -8.10
C THR A 19 10.36 -8.69 -8.11
N ASN A 20 10.83 -7.69 -7.37
CA ASN A 20 10.22 -6.37 -7.38
C ASN A 20 10.39 -5.72 -8.76
N GLU A 21 9.31 -5.11 -9.24
CA GLU A 21 9.28 -4.28 -10.43
C GLU A 21 8.72 -2.90 -10.03
N GLY A 22 9.59 -1.91 -10.05
CA GLY A 22 9.26 -0.54 -9.70
C GLY A 22 8.57 0.23 -10.82
N LEU A 23 7.86 1.30 -10.44
CA LEU A 23 7.42 2.33 -11.36
C LEU A 23 8.57 3.30 -11.69
N THR A 24 8.54 3.87 -12.88
CA THR A 24 9.43 4.98 -13.25
C THR A 24 8.98 6.26 -12.53
N LEU A 25 9.90 7.21 -12.31
CA LEU A 25 9.55 8.50 -11.71
C LEU A 25 8.43 9.24 -12.46
N PRO A 26 8.43 9.30 -13.82
CA PRO A 26 7.31 9.90 -14.55
C PRO A 26 5.97 9.18 -14.33
N ALA A 27 5.98 7.86 -14.13
CA ALA A 27 4.76 7.12 -13.82
C ALA A 27 4.24 7.43 -12.41
N ILE A 28 5.13 7.61 -11.44
CA ILE A 28 4.76 8.04 -10.08
C ILE A 28 4.18 9.46 -10.11
N GLU A 29 4.87 10.39 -10.79
CA GLU A 29 4.39 11.78 -10.99
C GLU A 29 3.01 11.81 -11.65
N ALA A 30 2.75 10.93 -12.63
CA ALA A 30 1.43 10.83 -13.25
C ALA A 30 0.33 10.43 -12.24
N LEU A 31 0.62 9.50 -11.32
CA LEU A 31 -0.31 9.12 -10.25
C LEU A 31 -0.55 10.27 -9.26
N GLU A 32 0.50 11.03 -8.91
CA GLU A 32 0.39 12.19 -8.03
C GLU A 32 -0.47 13.30 -8.65
N VAL A 33 -0.30 13.55 -9.95
CA VAL A 33 -1.15 14.48 -10.71
C VAL A 33 -2.60 14.02 -10.73
N GLU A 34 -2.85 12.75 -11.04
CA GLU A 34 -4.20 12.21 -11.19
C GLU A 34 -4.95 12.12 -9.84
N TYR A 35 -4.28 11.68 -8.78
CA TYR A 35 -4.94 11.28 -7.52
C TYR A 35 -4.60 12.15 -6.31
N ASN A 36 -3.60 13.03 -6.40
CA ASN A 36 -3.22 13.94 -5.32
C ASN A 36 -3.07 15.40 -5.77
N GLN A 37 -3.74 15.78 -6.87
CA GLN A 37 -3.75 17.16 -7.39
C GLN A 37 -2.34 17.69 -7.71
N GLY A 38 -1.42 16.80 -8.10
CA GLY A 38 -0.04 17.12 -8.40
C GLY A 38 0.85 17.33 -7.17
N ARG A 39 0.32 17.11 -5.95
CA ARG A 39 1.15 17.09 -4.74
C ARG A 39 1.87 15.74 -4.64
N PRO A 40 3.16 15.73 -4.26
CA PRO A 40 3.89 14.48 -4.07
C PRO A 40 3.20 13.55 -3.07
N PHE A 41 3.30 12.25 -3.28
CA PHE A 41 2.99 11.29 -2.23
C PHE A 41 4.02 11.36 -1.11
N PRO A 42 3.72 10.82 0.09
CA PRO A 42 4.70 10.67 1.15
C PRO A 42 5.94 9.92 0.66
N GLN A 43 7.12 10.38 1.07
CA GLN A 43 8.40 9.90 0.58
C GLN A 43 8.58 8.38 0.71
N ALA A 44 8.24 7.80 1.86
CA ALA A 44 8.34 6.36 2.06
C ALA A 44 7.42 5.57 1.10
N TYR A 45 6.27 6.13 0.74
CA TYR A 45 5.39 5.54 -0.26
C TYR A 45 5.92 5.70 -1.69
N CYS A 46 6.52 6.85 -2.04
CA CYS A 46 7.23 7.00 -3.32
C CYS A 46 8.36 5.98 -3.47
N GLU A 47 9.12 5.72 -2.38
CA GLU A 47 10.12 4.66 -2.32
C GLU A 47 9.52 3.29 -2.63
N PHE A 48 8.35 2.98 -2.07
CA PHE A 48 7.66 1.73 -2.37
C PHE A 48 7.29 1.63 -3.85
N LEU A 49 6.68 2.68 -4.40
CA LEU A 49 6.27 2.71 -5.81
C LEU A 49 7.48 2.53 -6.74
N TYR A 50 8.60 3.18 -6.44
CA TYR A 50 9.82 3.10 -7.22
C TYR A 50 10.53 1.75 -7.11
N LEU A 51 10.41 1.05 -5.98
CA LEU A 51 11.05 -0.24 -5.78
C LEU A 51 10.19 -1.38 -6.30
N GLY A 52 8.88 -1.38 -6.05
CA GLY A 52 7.97 -2.49 -6.34
C GLY A 52 6.52 -2.10 -6.66
N GLY A 53 6.26 -0.85 -7.06
CA GLY A 53 4.89 -0.40 -7.37
C GLY A 53 4.25 -1.00 -8.61
N GLY A 54 5.03 -1.54 -9.55
CA GLY A 54 4.50 -2.30 -10.69
C GLY A 54 4.16 -3.75 -10.31
N HIS A 55 5.05 -4.36 -9.54
CA HIS A 55 4.87 -5.67 -8.91
C HIS A 55 5.78 -5.76 -7.70
N CYS A 56 5.27 -6.23 -6.55
CA CYS A 56 6.08 -6.41 -5.35
C CYS A 56 6.16 -7.88 -4.94
N ASN A 57 7.27 -8.25 -4.32
CA ASN A 57 7.56 -9.60 -3.84
C ASN A 57 7.01 -9.89 -2.44
N LEU A 58 6.13 -9.02 -1.93
CA LEU A 58 5.52 -9.10 -0.61
C LEU A 58 4.09 -9.64 -0.76
N GLU A 59 3.81 -10.83 -0.20
CA GLU A 59 2.50 -11.48 -0.33
C GLU A 59 1.37 -10.73 0.40
N ASP A 60 1.71 -9.93 1.40
CA ASP A 60 0.75 -9.14 2.18
C ASP A 60 0.24 -7.91 1.42
N LEU A 61 0.74 -7.64 0.20
CA LEU A 61 0.39 -6.47 -0.60
C LEU A 61 -0.09 -6.88 -1.99
N ASP A 62 -1.35 -6.54 -2.27
CA ASP A 62 -1.97 -6.81 -3.57
C ASP A 62 -2.54 -5.54 -4.20
N ILE A 63 -2.01 -5.16 -5.35
CA ILE A 63 -2.48 -4.00 -6.14
C ILE A 63 -3.58 -4.39 -7.15
N GLY A 64 -3.98 -5.67 -7.18
CA GLY A 64 -5.00 -6.22 -8.07
C GLY A 64 -4.67 -6.02 -9.55
N LEU A 65 -5.60 -5.41 -10.28
CA LEU A 65 -5.45 -5.10 -11.71
C LEU A 65 -4.72 -3.76 -11.96
N GLY A 66 -4.02 -3.24 -10.95
CA GLY A 66 -3.28 -1.98 -10.98
C GLY A 66 -4.02 -0.82 -10.31
N TYR A 67 -3.30 0.29 -10.12
CA TYR A 67 -3.74 1.40 -9.27
C TYR A 67 -5.07 2.02 -9.68
N ALA A 68 -5.34 2.23 -10.97
CA ALA A 68 -6.61 2.81 -11.42
C ALA A 68 -7.82 1.92 -11.04
N TRP A 69 -7.67 0.60 -11.21
CA TRP A 69 -8.68 -0.35 -10.77
C TRP A 69 -8.82 -0.34 -9.25
N LEU A 70 -7.71 -0.37 -8.52
CA LEU A 70 -7.67 -0.36 -7.05
C LEU A 70 -8.40 0.86 -6.47
N GLN A 71 -8.03 2.06 -6.95
CA GLN A 71 -8.63 3.33 -6.56
C GLN A 71 -10.13 3.41 -6.88
N THR A 72 -10.55 2.81 -8.00
CA THR A 72 -11.97 2.79 -8.40
C THR A 72 -12.77 1.78 -7.58
N ARG A 73 -12.22 0.58 -7.37
CA ARG A 73 -12.91 -0.53 -6.71
C ARG A 73 -13.14 -0.24 -5.24
N ALA A 74 -12.14 0.24 -4.51
CA ALA A 74 -12.29 0.60 -3.10
C ALA A 74 -13.37 1.67 -2.87
N ARG A 75 -13.40 2.72 -3.71
CA ARG A 75 -14.44 3.76 -3.65
C ARG A 75 -15.83 3.23 -4.02
N ALA A 76 -15.91 2.28 -4.96
CA ALA A 76 -17.17 1.60 -5.25
C ALA A 76 -17.66 0.77 -4.05
N ARG A 77 -16.76 0.04 -3.37
CA ARG A 77 -17.08 -0.74 -2.17
C ARG A 77 -17.58 0.12 -1.03
N LEU A 78 -16.92 1.23 -0.72
CA LEU A 78 -17.42 2.19 0.25
C LEU A 78 -18.88 2.57 -0.03
N ARG A 79 -19.20 2.94 -1.28
CA ARG A 79 -20.58 3.28 -1.69
C ARG A 79 -21.55 2.10 -1.58
N GLU A 80 -21.15 0.90 -2.00
CA GLU A 80 -21.97 -0.32 -1.91
C GLU A 80 -22.40 -0.61 -0.46
N TYR A 81 -21.51 -0.37 0.51
CA TYR A 81 -21.77 -0.55 1.94
C TYR A 81 -22.32 0.69 2.66
N GLY A 82 -22.63 1.76 1.92
CA GLY A 82 -23.13 3.02 2.49
C GLY A 82 -22.11 3.73 3.40
N GLN A 83 -20.82 3.48 3.19
CA GLN A 83 -19.70 4.07 3.94
C GLN A 83 -19.02 5.18 3.14
N GLN A 84 -18.28 6.04 3.83
CA GLN A 84 -17.49 7.09 3.20
C GLN A 84 -16.23 7.41 4.00
N ILE A 85 -15.18 7.84 3.30
CA ILE A 85 -13.98 8.45 3.88
C ILE A 85 -13.95 9.89 3.37
N GLU A 86 -14.07 10.85 4.28
CA GLU A 86 -14.21 12.28 3.92
C GLU A 86 -12.86 12.92 3.56
N ARG A 87 -11.78 12.47 4.22
CA ARG A 87 -10.43 12.96 3.98
C ARG A 87 -9.86 12.40 2.67
N PRO A 88 -8.99 13.14 1.96
CA PRO A 88 -8.34 12.63 0.76
C PRO A 88 -7.42 11.44 1.11
N PHE A 89 -7.59 10.33 0.38
CA PHE A 89 -6.88 9.09 0.66
C PHE A 89 -6.43 8.40 -0.63
N TRP A 90 -5.38 7.59 -0.49
CA TRP A 90 -4.81 6.75 -1.52
C TRP A 90 -4.77 5.30 -1.06
N VAL A 91 -5.38 4.41 -1.83
CA VAL A 91 -5.43 2.97 -1.52
C VAL A 91 -4.12 2.31 -1.93
N THR A 92 -3.51 1.56 -1.01
CA THR A 92 -2.17 0.96 -1.18
C THR A 92 -2.23 -0.50 -1.58
N ASP A 93 -3.25 -1.22 -1.12
CA ASP A 93 -3.45 -2.65 -1.33
C ASP A 93 -4.92 -3.02 -1.15
N GLN A 94 -5.28 -4.25 -1.52
CA GLN A 94 -6.63 -4.76 -1.39
C GLN A 94 -6.66 -6.17 -0.80
N LEU A 95 -7.79 -6.50 -0.17
CA LEU A 95 -8.16 -7.84 0.20
C LEU A 95 -9.59 -8.14 -0.29
N ASP A 96 -9.79 -9.35 -0.84
CA ASP A 96 -11.08 -9.89 -1.26
C ASP A 96 -11.90 -9.00 -2.23
N GLY A 97 -11.24 -8.28 -3.12
CA GLY A 97 -11.90 -7.36 -4.05
C GLY A 97 -12.30 -6.04 -3.38
N CYS A 98 -11.44 -5.55 -2.50
CA CYS A 98 -11.59 -4.35 -1.66
C CYS A 98 -12.73 -4.42 -0.63
N GLU A 99 -13.14 -5.62 -0.20
CA GLU A 99 -14.00 -5.75 1.00
C GLU A 99 -13.28 -5.24 2.25
N GLN A 100 -11.94 -5.33 2.21
CA GLN A 100 -11.01 -4.61 3.06
C GLN A 100 -9.88 -4.06 2.19
N PHE A 101 -9.27 -2.95 2.58
CA PHE A 101 -8.14 -2.39 1.84
C PHE A 101 -7.24 -1.55 2.75
N GLY A 102 -5.93 -1.62 2.50
CA GLY A 102 -4.97 -0.70 3.08
C GLY A 102 -4.98 0.64 2.35
N PHE A 103 -4.76 1.73 3.07
CA PHE A 103 -4.65 3.06 2.50
C PHE A 103 -3.80 4.00 3.36
N ILE A 104 -3.42 5.13 2.78
CA ILE A 104 -2.81 6.28 3.48
C ILE A 104 -3.65 7.53 3.25
N TYR A 105 -3.65 8.44 4.22
CA TYR A 105 -4.20 9.78 4.01
C TYR A 105 -3.21 10.66 3.25
N LEU A 106 -3.72 11.50 2.36
CA LEU A 106 -2.93 12.39 1.49
C LEU A 106 -2.81 13.82 2.02
N ASP A 107 -3.45 14.11 3.14
CA ASP A 107 -3.39 15.38 3.86
C ASP A 107 -2.49 15.32 5.11
N GLU A 108 -1.78 14.20 5.33
CA GLU A 108 -0.81 14.04 6.42
C GLU A 108 0.57 14.49 5.93
N ASP A 109 1.07 15.60 6.49
CA ASP A 109 2.37 16.20 6.13
C ASP A 109 3.52 15.49 6.85
N GLN A 110 3.62 14.17 6.64
CA GLN A 110 4.70 13.33 7.16
C GLN A 110 5.31 12.49 6.04
N PRO A 111 6.66 12.45 5.93
CA PRO A 111 7.33 11.73 4.84
C PRO A 111 7.16 10.21 4.92
N ASP A 112 6.95 9.67 6.13
CA ASP A 112 6.64 8.26 6.37
C ASP A 112 5.22 8.16 6.95
N PRO A 113 4.21 7.85 6.13
CA PRO A 113 2.80 7.99 6.50
C PRO A 113 2.35 6.94 7.49
N THR A 114 1.26 7.22 8.20
CA THR A 114 0.55 6.21 8.96
C THR A 114 -0.29 5.40 7.98
N PRO A 115 -0.12 4.07 7.89
CA PRO A 115 -1.01 3.26 7.09
C PRO A 115 -2.26 2.87 7.89
N TYR A 116 -3.38 2.73 7.19
CA TYR A 116 -4.69 2.42 7.77
C TYR A 116 -5.31 1.24 7.04
N TYR A 117 -6.14 0.46 7.74
CA TYR A 117 -7.09 -0.46 7.14
C TYR A 117 -8.48 0.14 7.12
N CYS A 118 -9.18 -0.07 6.00
CA CYS A 118 -10.61 0.19 5.86
C CYS A 118 -11.36 -1.13 5.66
N MET A 119 -12.45 -1.35 6.40
CA MET A 119 -13.23 -2.58 6.42
C MET A 119 -14.72 -2.31 6.18
N PRO A 120 -15.11 -1.75 5.01
CA PRO A 120 -16.48 -1.31 4.75
C PRO A 120 -17.53 -2.42 4.90
N ALA A 121 -17.20 -3.66 4.54
CA ALA A 121 -18.13 -4.78 4.60
C ALA A 121 -18.51 -5.21 6.03
N TYR A 122 -17.66 -4.89 7.01
CA TYR A 122 -17.76 -5.42 8.38
C TYR A 122 -18.32 -4.42 9.39
N VAL A 123 -18.62 -3.19 8.96
CA VAL A 123 -19.21 -2.15 9.84
C VAL A 123 -20.55 -2.61 10.42
N ALA A 124 -21.36 -3.31 9.62
CA ALA A 124 -22.64 -3.87 10.08
C ALA A 124 -22.48 -4.97 11.13
N GLU A 125 -21.29 -5.58 11.21
CA GLU A 125 -20.93 -6.61 12.19
C GLU A 125 -20.31 -6.02 13.47
N GLY A 126 -20.13 -4.70 13.53
CA GLY A 126 -19.61 -3.97 14.69
C GLY A 126 -18.12 -3.63 14.60
N GLU A 127 -17.45 -3.96 13.50
CA GLU A 127 -16.05 -3.58 13.27
C GLU A 127 -15.94 -2.07 12.98
N PRO A 128 -14.86 -1.40 13.41
CA PRO A 128 -14.61 -0.01 13.03
C PRO A 128 -14.36 0.07 11.52
N LEU A 129 -14.95 1.08 10.85
CA LEU A 129 -14.73 1.30 9.42
C LEU A 129 -13.24 1.48 9.11
N ILE A 130 -12.53 2.24 9.95
CA ILE A 130 -11.12 2.59 9.76
C ILE A 130 -10.36 2.31 11.06
N GLN A 131 -9.19 1.68 10.92
CA GLN A 131 -8.23 1.54 12.01
C GLN A 131 -6.79 1.77 11.51
N PRO A 132 -5.91 2.40 12.29
CA PRO A 132 -4.49 2.46 11.94
C PRO A 132 -3.88 1.06 12.02
N LEU A 133 -2.96 0.78 11.11
CA LEU A 133 -2.14 -0.43 11.18
C LEU A 133 -1.21 -0.35 12.41
N PRO A 134 -1.16 -1.39 13.27
CA PRO A 134 -0.29 -1.41 14.43
C PRO A 134 1.20 -1.23 14.09
N GLN A 135 1.61 -1.68 12.90
CA GLN A 135 2.97 -1.62 12.37
C GLN A 135 3.32 -0.26 11.76
N GLN A 136 2.95 0.83 12.40
CA GLN A 136 3.26 2.19 11.93
C GLN A 136 4.67 2.62 12.36
N PRO A 137 5.35 3.48 11.57
CA PRO A 137 4.90 4.10 10.31
C PRO A 137 5.00 3.12 9.10
N PHE A 138 4.62 3.56 7.90
CA PHE A 138 4.55 2.71 6.70
C PHE A 138 5.86 1.96 6.41
N SER A 139 7.02 2.59 6.60
CA SER A 139 8.30 1.90 6.43
C SER A 139 8.46 0.67 7.33
N ARG A 140 8.00 0.76 8.59
CA ARG A 140 8.01 -0.36 9.54
C ARG A 140 7.09 -1.47 9.08
N PHE A 141 5.91 -1.15 8.59
CA PHE A 141 4.98 -2.13 8.04
C PHE A 141 5.64 -2.91 6.88
N ILE A 142 6.30 -2.21 5.95
CA ILE A 142 7.05 -2.84 4.86
C ILE A 142 8.19 -3.71 5.38
N ASP A 143 8.97 -3.25 6.35
CA ASP A 143 10.05 -4.04 6.97
C ASP A 143 9.53 -5.34 7.58
N GLU A 144 8.38 -5.30 8.26
CA GLU A 144 7.75 -6.50 8.82
C GLU A 144 7.24 -7.46 7.73
N CYS A 145 6.69 -6.95 6.62
CA CYS A 145 6.33 -7.75 5.45
C CYS A 145 7.55 -8.43 4.81
N VAL A 146 8.68 -7.72 4.71
CA VAL A 146 9.95 -8.28 4.22
C VAL A 146 10.44 -9.38 5.16
N ALA A 147 10.45 -9.13 6.47
CA ALA A 147 10.91 -10.10 7.47
C ALA A 147 10.09 -11.41 7.43
N ARG A 148 8.76 -11.32 7.35
CA ARG A 148 7.88 -12.50 7.18
C ARG A 148 8.19 -13.25 5.89
N SER A 149 8.43 -12.54 4.80
CA SER A 149 8.74 -13.11 3.49
C SER A 149 10.08 -13.85 3.47
N VAL A 150 11.12 -13.29 4.12
CA VAL A 150 12.44 -13.92 4.27
C VAL A 150 12.34 -15.23 5.06
N ILE A 151 11.69 -15.22 6.24
CA ILE A 151 11.53 -16.42 7.07
C ILE A 151 10.86 -17.54 6.27
N THR A 152 9.85 -17.20 5.48
CA THR A 152 9.12 -18.19 4.68
C THR A 152 9.96 -18.72 3.51
N ASP A 153 10.75 -17.88 2.85
CA ASP A 153 11.67 -18.31 1.78
C ASP A 153 12.72 -19.29 2.31
N GLU A 154 13.27 -19.05 3.50
CA GLU A 154 14.21 -19.98 4.14
C GLU A 154 13.59 -21.36 4.42
N HIS A 155 12.31 -21.40 4.82
CA HIS A 155 11.61 -22.67 5.04
C HIS A 155 11.36 -23.42 3.73
N LEU A 156 11.05 -22.72 2.63
CA LEU A 156 10.81 -23.33 1.31
C LEU A 156 12.07 -23.90 0.65
N ARG A 157 13.27 -23.49 1.10
CA ARG A 157 14.56 -23.95 0.55
C ARG A 157 15.15 -25.18 1.27
N ARG A 158 14.52 -25.63 2.36
CA ARG A 158 14.92 -26.83 3.13
C ARG A 158 14.15 -28.06 2.65
#